data_AF-A0A7W0YCU3-F1
#
_entry.id   AF-A0A7W0YCU3-F1
#
_cell.length_a   1.000
_cell.length_b   1.000
_cell.length_c   1.000
_cell.angle_alpha   90.00
_cell.angle_beta   90.00
_cell.angle_gamma   90.00
#
_symmetry.space_group_name_H-M   'P 1'
#
loop_
_entity.id
_entity.type
_entity.pdbx_description
1 polymer ?
#
loop_
_entity_poly.entity_id
_entity_poly.type
_entity_poly.pdbx_seq_one_letter_code
_entity_poly.pdbx_strand_id
1 'polypeptide(L)' 'MKTKLTLTIDREVIDKAKKFARRNGTSLSQLVEGQFRKLGEKSFAEKWYGKFKVPVPKEEDVRLKYLLEKYVHDR' A
#
# COMPACT_ATOMS: atom_id res chain seq x y z
N MET A 1 2.05 0.35 -18.40
CA MET A 1 1.28 -0.21 -19.53
C MET A 1 -0.01 -0.82 -18.98
N LYS A 2 -1.15 -0.66 -19.67
CA LYS A 2 -2.40 -1.34 -19.25
C LYS A 2 -2.54 -2.65 -20.02
N THR A 3 -2.85 -3.73 -19.31
CA THR A 3 -3.07 -5.07 -19.88
C THR A 3 -4.54 -5.44 -19.75
N LYS A 4 -5.12 -6.06 -20.78
CA LYS A 4 -6.51 -6.55 -20.73
C LYS A 4 -6.53 -7.91 -20.01
N LEU A 5 -7.43 -8.04 -19.03
CA LEU A 5 -7.72 -9.29 -18.33
C LEU A 5 -9.18 -9.67 -18.62
N THR A 6 -9.41 -10.89 -19.11
CA THR A 6 -10.74 -11.46 -19.29
C THR A 6 -11.03 -12.42 -18.15
N LEU A 7 -12.14 -12.23 -17.45
CA LEU A 7 -12.56 -13.05 -16.32
C LEU A 7 -13.91 -13.70 -16.62
N THR A 8 -14.05 -14.97 -16.28
CA THR A 8 -15.35 -15.65 -16.26
C THR A 8 -16.01 -15.38 -14.91
N ILE A 9 -17.13 -14.67 -14.91
CA ILE A 9 -17.87 -14.26 -13.71
C ILE A 9 -19.36 -14.38 -14.02
N ASP A 10 -20.14 -14.75 -13.01
CA ASP A 10 -21.60 -14.82 -13.11
C ASP A 10 -22.20 -13.50 -13.62
N ARG A 11 -23.14 -13.63 -14.55
CA ARG A 11 -23.79 -12.49 -15.22
C ARG A 11 -24.45 -11.55 -14.22
N GLU A 12 -25.15 -12.09 -13.23
CA GLU A 12 -25.84 -11.29 -12.21
C GLU A 12 -24.86 -10.46 -11.37
N VAL A 13 -23.68 -11.01 -11.10
CA VAL A 13 -22.62 -10.33 -10.35
C VAL A 13 -22.06 -9.18 -11.17
N ILE A 14 -21.80 -9.40 -12.47
CA ILE A 14 -21.33 -8.35 -13.39
C ILE A 14 -22.34 -7.19 -13.45
N ASP A 15 -23.64 -7.49 -13.54
CA ASP A 15 -24.67 -6.46 -13.65
C ASP A 15 -24.80 -5.62 -12.38
N LYS A 16 -24.76 -6.26 -11.20
CA LYS A 16 -24.71 -5.54 -9.91
C LYS A 16 -23.46 -4.67 -9.80
N ALA A 17 -22.29 -5.20 -10.19
CA ALA A 17 -21.03 -4.48 -10.12
C ALA A 17 -21.00 -3.26 -11.07
N LYS A 18 -21.52 -3.39 -12.30
CA LYS A 18 -21.64 -2.27 -13.25
C LYS A 18 -22.57 -1.17 -12.72
N LYS A 19 -23.73 -1.55 -12.15
CA LYS A 19 -24.66 -0.58 -11.53
C LYS A 19 -23.98 0.17 -10.37
N PHE A 20 -23.26 -0.56 -9.51
CA PHE A 20 -22.48 0.04 -8.43
C PHE A 20 -21.43 1.01 -8.96
N ALA A 21 -20.63 0.62 -9.95
CA ALA A 21 -19.59 1.45 -10.52
C ALA A 21 -20.15 2.77 -11.07
N ARG A 22 -21.24 2.70 -11.85
CA ARG A 22 -21.92 3.87 -12.41
C ARG A 22 -22.43 4.82 -11.33
N ARG A 23 -23.07 4.29 -10.29
CA ARG A 23 -23.59 5.10 -9.17
C ARG A 23 -22.47 5.83 -8.41
N ASN A 24 -21.26 5.27 -8.39
CA ASN A 24 -20.10 5.86 -7.72
C ASN A 24 -19.18 6.64 -8.67
N GLY A 25 -19.61 6.93 -9.91
CA GLY A 25 -18.81 7.70 -10.87
C GLY A 25 -17.50 7.02 -11.27
N THR A 26 -17.42 5.69 -11.20
CA THR A 26 -16.20 4.93 -11.50
C THR A 26 -16.47 3.83 -12.54
N SER A 27 -15.40 3.20 -13.03
CA SER A 27 -15.49 2.07 -13.97
C SER A 27 -15.28 0.74 -13.25
N LEU A 28 -15.85 -0.34 -13.81
CA LEU A 28 -15.64 -1.69 -13.29
C LEU A 28 -14.15 -2.05 -13.28
N SER A 29 -13.41 -1.66 -14.33
CA SER A 29 -11.97 -1.89 -14.41
C SER A 29 -11.20 -1.18 -13.28
N GLN A 30 -11.56 0.07 -12.94
CA GLN A 30 -10.93 0.78 -11.81
C GLN A 30 -11.23 0.12 -10.46
N LEU A 31 -12.46 -0.36 -10.25
CA LEU A 31 -12.82 -1.07 -9.03
C LEU A 31 -11.97 -2.33 -8.86
N VAL A 32 -11.89 -3.15 -9.90
CA VAL A 32 -11.13 -4.42 -9.90
C VAL A 32 -9.63 -4.15 -9.76
N GLU A 33 -9.09 -3.18 -10.49
CA GLU A 33 -7.69 -2.76 -10.38
C GLU A 33 -7.36 -2.30 -8.94
N GLY A 34 -8.26 -1.56 -8.30
CA GLY A 34 -8.12 -1.16 -6.90
C GLY A 34 -8.09 -2.34 -5.93
N GLN A 35 -8.87 -3.39 -6.17
CA GLN A 35 -8.81 -4.61 -5.36
C GLN A 35 -7.51 -5.38 -5.59
N PHE A 36 -7.07 -5.53 -6.84
CA PHE A 36 -5.80 -6.19 -7.15
C PHE A 36 -4.61 -5.46 -6.52
N ARG A 37 -4.61 -4.13 -6.50
CA ARG A 37 -3.57 -3.34 -5.80
C ARG A 37 -3.52 -3.61 -4.30
N LYS A 38 -4.65 -3.95 -3.67
CA LYS A 38 -4.70 -4.30 -2.24
C LYS A 38 -4.21 -5.72 -1.97
N LEU A 39 -4.32 -6.62 -2.96
CA LEU A 39 -3.85 -8.00 -2.87
C LEU A 39 -2.34 -8.13 -3.06
N GLY A 40 -1.71 -7.14 -3.71
CA GLY A 40 -0.26 -7.09 -3.84
C GLY A 40 0.43 -6.97 -2.48
N GLU A 41 1.56 -7.67 -2.31
CA GLU A 41 2.42 -7.44 -1.16
C GLU A 41 2.87 -5.98 -1.17
N LYS A 42 2.63 -5.28 -0.05
CA LYS A 42 3.19 -3.94 0.15
C LYS A 42 4.71 -4.06 0.10
N SER A 43 5.37 -3.15 -0.62
CA SER A 43 6.83 -3.08 -0.57
C SER A 43 7.30 -2.91 0.88
N PHE A 44 8.54 -3.31 1.16
CA PHE A 44 9.13 -3.11 2.49
C PHE A 44 8.99 -1.65 2.95
N ALA A 45 9.26 -0.70 2.06
CA ALA A 45 9.07 0.72 2.32
C ALA A 45 7.61 1.06 2.66
N GLU A 46 6.63 0.69 1.84
CA GLU A 46 5.20 0.97 2.13
C GLU A 46 4.70 0.32 3.42
N LYS A 47 5.26 -0.84 3.78
CA LYS A 47 4.89 -1.56 5.01
C LYS A 47 5.39 -0.85 6.26
N TRP A 48 6.59 -0.27 6.20
CA TRP A 48 7.35 0.18 7.36
C TRP A 48 7.66 1.68 7.43
N TYR A 49 7.44 2.43 6.35
CA TYR A 49 7.64 3.88 6.32
C TYR A 49 6.81 4.56 7.41
N GLY A 50 7.45 5.40 8.22
CA GLY A 50 6.83 6.09 9.35
C GLY A 50 6.47 5.21 10.55
N LYS A 51 6.72 3.89 10.50
CA LYS A 51 6.43 2.97 11.62
C LYS A 51 7.65 2.63 12.47
N PHE A 52 8.86 2.83 11.95
CA PHE A 52 10.07 2.67 12.74
C PHE A 52 10.14 3.79 13.78
N LYS A 53 10.07 3.41 15.05
CA LYS A 53 10.43 4.29 16.16
C LYS A 53 11.93 4.17 16.36
N VAL A 54 12.61 5.31 16.33
CA VAL A 54 14.02 5.37 16.69
C VAL A 54 14.13 5.02 18.19
N PRO A 55 14.90 3.99 18.57
CA PRO A 55 15.07 3.66 19.98
C PRO A 55 15.83 4.78 20.68
N VAL A 56 15.44 5.09 21.92
CA VAL A 56 16.17 6.01 22.78
C VAL A 56 17.46 5.30 23.21
N PRO A 57 18.65 5.90 23.01
CA PRO A 57 19.90 5.27 23.39
C PRO A 57 20.00 5.15 24.92
N LYS A 58 20.40 3.97 25.40
CA LYS A 58 20.90 3.82 26.77
C LYS A 58 22.33 4.37 26.83
N GLU A 59 22.77 4.83 28.00
CA GLU A 59 24.11 5.42 28.17
C GLU A 59 25.23 4.45 27.75
N GLU A 60 25.01 3.14 27.84
CA GLU A 60 26.01 2.12 27.46
C GLU A 60 26.10 1.86 25.94
N ASP A 61 25.14 2.33 25.13
CA ASP A 61 25.08 2.00 23.70
C ASP A 61 25.74 3.09 22.83
N VAL A 62 27.07 3.12 22.91
CA VAL A 62 27.94 4.06 22.16
C VAL A 62 27.71 3.97 20.65
N ARG A 63 27.42 2.76 20.14
CA ARG A 63 27.18 2.54 18.70
C ARG A 63 25.85 3.15 18.26
N LEU A 64 24.78 2.97 19.03
CA LEU A 64 23.49 3.58 18.72
C LEU A 64 23.58 5.10 18.74
N LYS A 65 24.26 5.68 19.75
CA LYS A 65 24.50 7.14 19.81
C LYS A 65 25.20 7.67 18.55
N TYR A 66 26.28 7.02 18.13
CA TYR A 66 26.99 7.38 16.90
C TYR A 66 26.11 7.30 15.63
N LEU A 67 25.26 6.27 15.53
CA LEU A 67 24.37 6.11 14.37
C LEU A 67 23.26 7.17 14.34
N LEU A 68 22.71 7.54 15.50
CA LEU A 68 21.73 8.61 15.62
C LEU A 68 22.33 9.94 15.23
N GLU A 69 23.52 10.26 15.74
CA GLU A 69 24.25 11.44 15.32
C GLU A 69 24.50 11.39 13.81
N LYS A 70 25.13 10.36 13.26
CA LYS A 70 25.52 10.37 11.84
C LYS A 70 24.37 10.42 10.83
N TYR A 71 23.21 9.83 11.14
CA TYR A 71 22.14 9.59 10.15
C TYR A 71 20.79 10.18 10.51
N VAL A 72 20.56 10.57 11.77
CA VAL A 72 19.31 11.15 12.27
C VAL A 72 19.59 12.58 12.72
N HIS A 73 20.20 13.38 11.85
CA HIS A 73 20.27 14.82 12.04
C HIS A 73 18.90 15.46 11.76
N ASP A 74 18.59 16.46 12.58
CA ASP A 74 17.34 17.24 12.65
C ASP A 74 16.71 17.50 11.27
N ARG A 75 15.39 17.28 11.20
CA ARG A 75 14.51 17.90 10.21
C ARG A 75 13.76 19.04 10.88
#